data_AF-A0A4Y2WZY1-F1
#
_entry.id   AF-A0A4Y2WZY1-F1
#
_cell.length_a   1.000
_cell.length_b   1.000
_cell.length_c   1.000
_cell.angle_alpha   90.00
_cell.angle_beta   90.00
_cell.angle_gamma   90.00
#
_symmetry.space_group_name_H-M   'P 1'
#
loop_
_entity.id
_entity.type
_entity.pdbx_description
1 polymer ?
#
loop_
_entity_poly.entity_id
_entity_poly.type
_entity_poly.pdbx_seq_one_letter_code
_entity_poly.pdbx_strand_id
1 'polypeptide(L)'
;EACLWTSKTNQQVKVRSDRESSLHSIASIVTKSPIAQQTQVILLKSTNIKLGWIRAHVGYSGNEAADVLSKKATQEGILTYIPPPRNHIKSLLQKESIIRWQKERDNGETGRSVYNVLPKVKTTLTPWQRPKIMFVTGHGPFPTYLKRLNIRNSHSCGCGNLGNPLHYPPYFLQIARTFLRTYHR
;
A
#
# COMPACT_ATOMS: atom_id res chain seq x y z
N GLU A 1 -32.83 19.69 -3.88
CA GLU A 1 -33.72 20.35 -2.91
C GLU A 1 -33.44 21.84 -2.74
N ALA A 2 -32.22 22.26 -2.37
CA ALA A 2 -31.88 23.69 -2.23
C ALA A 2 -32.23 24.54 -3.48
N CYS A 3 -31.99 24.00 -4.69
CA CYS A 3 -32.33 24.70 -5.93
C CYS A 3 -33.84 24.83 -6.17
N LEU A 4 -34.64 23.85 -5.74
CA LEU A 4 -36.10 23.89 -5.80
C LEU A 4 -36.68 24.89 -4.80
N TRP A 5 -36.00 25.06 -3.66
CA TRP A 5 -36.39 26.04 -2.66
C TRP A 5 -36.07 27.46 -3.15
N THR A 6 -34.88 27.68 -3.69
CA THR A 6 -34.47 29.00 -4.23
C THR A 6 -35.32 29.42 -5.42
N SER A 7 -35.74 28.49 -6.28
CA SER A 7 -36.62 28.80 -7.41
C SER A 7 -38.02 29.23 -6.97
N LYS A 8 -38.47 28.81 -5.78
CA LYS A 8 -39.78 29.18 -5.23
C LYS A 8 -39.76 30.49 -4.44
N THR A 9 -38.70 30.75 -3.68
CA THR A 9 -38.64 31.89 -2.75
C THR A 9 -37.91 33.10 -3.32
N ASN A 10 -37.14 32.92 -4.40
CA ASN A 10 -36.25 33.92 -4.99
C ASN A 10 -35.29 34.58 -3.97
N GLN A 11 -35.02 33.90 -2.84
CA GLN A 11 -34.11 34.36 -1.80
C GLN A 11 -32.70 33.81 -1.99
N GLN A 12 -31.70 34.57 -1.53
CA GLN A 12 -30.33 34.09 -1.47
C GLN A 12 -30.20 33.00 -0.40
N VAL A 13 -29.69 31.83 -0.79
CA VAL A 13 -29.48 30.68 0.10
C VAL A 13 -28.00 30.39 0.25
N LYS A 14 -27.56 30.21 1.50
CA LYS A 14 -26.21 29.75 1.81
C LYS A 14 -26.23 28.28 2.21
N VAL A 15 -25.74 27.41 1.34
CA VAL A 15 -25.56 25.98 1.63
C VAL A 15 -24.18 25.79 2.24
N ARG A 16 -24.11 25.15 3.41
CA ARG A 16 -22.86 24.86 4.10
C ARG A 16 -22.54 23.37 4.03
N SER A 17 -21.28 23.03 3.75
CA SER A 17 -20.76 21.66 3.80
C SER A 17 -19.57 21.58 4.73
N ASP A 18 -19.46 20.49 5.46
CA ASP A 18 -18.35 20.20 6.35
C ASP A 18 -17.18 19.47 5.66
N ARG A 19 -17.42 18.92 4.47
CA ARG A 19 -16.40 18.30 3.61
C ARG A 19 -15.71 19.33 2.73
N GLU A 20 -14.62 19.87 3.26
CA GLU A 20 -13.76 20.83 2.55
C GLU A 20 -13.28 20.29 1.19
N SER A 21 -12.91 19.01 1.13
CA SER A 21 -12.47 18.36 -0.12
C SER A 21 -13.55 18.32 -1.21
N SER A 22 -14.82 18.18 -0.84
CA SER A 22 -15.95 18.26 -1.77
C SER A 22 -16.09 19.67 -2.34
N LEU A 23 -15.97 20.69 -1.49
CA LEU A 23 -16.02 22.09 -1.93
C LEU A 23 -14.87 22.44 -2.86
N HIS A 24 -13.65 21.98 -2.56
CA HIS A 24 -12.52 22.12 -3.48
C HIS A 24 -12.73 21.39 -4.81
N SER A 25 -13.33 20.20 -4.78
CA SER A 25 -13.63 19.43 -5.99
C SER A 25 -14.67 20.12 -6.87
N ILE A 26 -15.63 20.84 -6.28
CA ILE A 26 -16.65 21.64 -6.98
C ILE A 26 -16.06 22.98 -7.45
N ALA A 27 -15.15 23.59 -6.69
CA ALA A 27 -14.50 24.84 -7.09
C ALA A 27 -13.45 24.64 -8.20
N SER A 28 -12.90 23.43 -8.33
CA SER A 28 -11.86 23.10 -9.31
C SER A 28 -12.41 23.04 -10.74
N ILE A 29 -11.89 23.90 -11.61
CA ILE A 29 -12.23 23.94 -13.05
C ILE A 29 -11.78 22.65 -13.76
N VAL A 30 -10.71 22.00 -13.27
CA VAL A 30 -10.13 20.78 -13.88
C VAL A 30 -10.68 19.49 -13.26
N THR A 31 -11.77 19.56 -12.50
CA THR A 31 -12.36 18.40 -11.84
C THR A 31 -12.81 17.35 -12.86
N LYS A 32 -12.41 16.09 -12.64
CA LYS A 32 -12.83 14.94 -13.46
C LYS A 32 -14.02 14.18 -12.85
N SER A 33 -14.50 14.61 -11.67
CA SER A 33 -15.62 13.96 -10.99
C SER A 33 -16.93 14.33 -11.69
N PRO A 34 -17.69 13.36 -12.25
CA PRO A 34 -18.96 13.65 -12.93
C PRO A 34 -19.96 14.35 -12.00
N ILE A 35 -19.99 13.98 -10.72
CA ILE A 35 -20.87 14.58 -9.72
C ILE A 35 -20.50 16.05 -9.44
N ALA A 36 -19.20 16.35 -9.38
CA ALA A 36 -18.74 17.72 -9.19
C ALA A 36 -19.09 18.59 -10.41
N GLN A 37 -18.89 18.07 -11.62
CA GLN A 37 -19.26 18.76 -12.87
C GLN A 37 -20.77 19.02 -12.96
N GLN A 38 -21.60 18.02 -12.63
CA GLN A 38 -23.06 18.20 -12.57
C GLN A 38 -23.45 19.27 -11.55
N THR A 39 -22.80 19.27 -10.38
CA THR A 39 -23.05 20.27 -9.33
C THR A 39 -22.66 21.67 -9.80
N GLN A 40 -21.52 21.83 -10.48
CA GLN A 40 -21.09 23.10 -11.09
C GLN A 40 -22.15 23.63 -12.07
N VAL A 41 -22.69 22.78 -12.95
CA VAL A 41 -23.74 23.16 -13.91
C VAL A 41 -25.01 23.65 -13.18
N ILE A 42 -25.40 22.99 -12.09
CA ILE A 42 -26.57 23.40 -11.29
C ILE A 42 -26.34 24.76 -10.62
N LEU A 43 -25.13 24.99 -10.10
CA LEU A 43 -24.77 26.24 -9.44
C LEU A 43 -24.70 27.40 -10.45
N LEU A 44 -24.19 27.16 -11.66
CA LEU A 44 -24.18 28.16 -12.74
C LEU A 44 -25.59 28.61 -13.12
N LYS A 45 -26.57 27.70 -13.08
CA LYS A 45 -27.99 28.01 -13.32
C LYS A 45 -28.67 28.69 -12.13
N SER A 46 -28.10 28.62 -10.94
CA SER A 46 -28.72 29.04 -9.67
C SER A 46 -27.87 30.10 -8.96
N THR A 47 -27.88 31.33 -9.48
CA THR A 47 -27.04 32.45 -8.97
C THR A 47 -27.32 32.83 -7.51
N ASN A 48 -28.49 32.46 -6.98
CA ASN A 48 -28.89 32.75 -5.61
C ASN A 48 -28.29 31.79 -4.57
N ILE A 49 -27.56 30.75 -4.99
CA ILE A 49 -26.95 29.76 -4.10
C ILE A 49 -25.48 30.08 -3.86
N LYS A 50 -25.12 30.28 -2.59
CA LYS A 50 -23.73 30.40 -2.14
C LYS A 50 -23.31 29.15 -1.39
N LEU A 51 -22.17 28.59 -1.76
CA LEU A 51 -21.54 27.51 -1.00
C LEU A 51 -20.64 28.08 0.09
N GLY A 52 -20.58 27.41 1.24
CA GLY A 52 -19.64 27.74 2.31
C GLY A 52 -19.15 26.48 3.02
N TRP A 53 -17.97 26.58 3.61
CA TRP A 53 -17.47 25.54 4.51
C TRP A 53 -17.92 25.81 5.95
N ILE A 54 -18.14 24.74 6.72
CA ILE A 54 -18.34 24.78 8.16
C ILE A 54 -17.54 23.67 8.82
N ARG A 55 -17.05 23.90 10.04
CA ARG A 55 -16.30 22.87 10.75
C ARG A 55 -17.25 21.79 11.29
N ALA A 56 -16.90 20.52 11.06
CA ALA A 56 -17.63 19.38 11.63
C ALA A 56 -17.39 19.27 13.15
N HIS A 57 -18.39 18.73 13.86
CA HIS A 57 -18.31 18.32 15.27
C HIS A 57 -17.93 19.44 16.26
N VAL A 58 -18.47 20.64 16.06
CA VAL A 58 -18.22 21.82 16.94
C VAL A 58 -19.50 22.35 17.59
N GLY A 59 -20.58 21.55 17.66
CA GLY A 59 -21.83 21.97 18.32
C GLY A 59 -22.81 22.74 17.43
N TYR A 60 -22.59 22.82 16.11
CA TYR A 60 -23.55 23.47 15.20
C TYR A 60 -24.75 22.55 14.97
N SER A 61 -25.87 22.85 15.64
CA SER A 61 -27.09 22.03 15.64
C SER A 61 -27.56 21.59 14.25
N GLY A 62 -27.55 22.49 13.27
CA GLY A 62 -27.94 22.15 11.88
C GLY A 62 -26.97 21.19 11.19
N ASN A 63 -25.66 21.31 11.42
CA ASN A 63 -24.67 20.40 10.85
C ASN A 63 -24.73 19.02 11.52
N GLU A 64 -24.89 19.01 12.84
CA GLU A 64 -25.01 17.76 13.62
C GLU A 64 -26.30 17.01 13.27
N ALA A 65 -27.41 17.71 13.09
CA ALA A 65 -28.65 17.12 12.60
C ALA A 65 -28.47 16.53 11.20
N ALA A 66 -27.80 17.24 10.28
CA ALA A 66 -27.50 16.74 8.94
C ALA A 66 -26.60 15.49 8.97
N ASP A 67 -25.61 15.43 9.86
CA ASP A 67 -24.75 14.28 10.08
C ASP A 67 -25.52 13.06 10.61
N VAL A 68 -26.40 13.28 11.60
CA VAL A 68 -27.26 12.22 12.15
C VAL A 68 -28.18 11.67 11.06
N LEU A 69 -28.81 12.55 10.28
CA LEU A 69 -29.66 12.14 9.15
C LEU A 69 -28.86 11.38 8.08
N SER A 70 -27.65 11.82 7.76
CA SER A 70 -26.77 11.16 6.80
C SER A 70 -26.36 9.76 7.28
N LYS A 71 -26.00 9.61 8.56
CA LYS A 71 -25.69 8.30 9.18
C LYS A 71 -26.91 7.38 9.18
N LYS A 72 -28.08 7.90 9.53
CA LYS A 72 -29.33 7.13 9.49
C LYS A 72 -29.64 6.65 8.07
N ALA A 73 -29.46 7.52 7.07
CA ALA A 73 -29.63 7.16 5.66
C ALA A 73 -28.64 6.08 5.19
N THR A 74 -27.42 6.00 5.74
CA THR A 74 -26.49 4.89 5.41
C THR A 74 -26.94 3.53 5.96
N GLN A 75 -27.79 3.52 7.00
CA GLN A 75 -28.30 2.29 7.63
C GLN A 75 -29.66 1.87 7.06
N GLU A 76 -30.56 2.83 6.82
CA GLU A 76 -31.95 2.60 6.39
C GLU A 76 -32.16 2.78 4.89
N GLY A 77 -31.21 3.40 4.18
CA GLY A 77 -31.32 3.66 2.76
C GLY A 77 -31.17 2.42 1.88
N ILE A 78 -31.55 2.57 0.62
CA ILE A 78 -31.31 1.54 -0.39
C ILE A 78 -29.79 1.40 -0.56
N LEU A 79 -29.26 0.22 -0.24
CA LEU A 79 -27.85 -0.11 -0.43
C LEU A 79 -27.51 -0.01 -1.92
N THR A 80 -26.87 1.09 -2.30
CA THR A 80 -26.29 1.22 -3.62
C THR A 80 -24.93 0.55 -3.58
N TYR A 81 -24.77 -0.56 -4.32
CA TYR A 81 -23.49 -1.25 -4.39
C TYR A 81 -22.47 -0.35 -5.09
N ILE A 82 -21.52 0.16 -4.31
CA ILE A 82 -20.34 0.85 -4.84
C ILE A 82 -19.21 -0.18 -4.86
N PRO A 83 -18.66 -0.53 -6.04
CA PRO A 83 -17.56 -1.48 -6.11
C PRO A 83 -16.36 -0.92 -5.33
N PRO A 84 -15.60 -1.77 -4.62
CA PRO A 84 -14.47 -1.33 -3.84
C PRO A 84 -13.44 -0.63 -4.75
N PRO A 85 -12.77 0.43 -4.27
CA PRO A 85 -11.73 1.09 -5.04
C PRO A 85 -10.66 0.09 -5.47
N ARG A 86 -10.14 0.23 -6.70
CA ARG A 86 -9.09 -0.67 -7.24
C ARG A 86 -7.90 -0.82 -6.27
N ASN A 87 -7.53 0.24 -5.57
CA ASN A 87 -6.44 0.23 -4.59
C ASN A 87 -6.75 -0.65 -3.38
N HIS A 88 -8.02 -0.72 -2.94
CA HIS A 88 -8.46 -1.60 -1.87
C HIS A 88 -8.30 -3.07 -2.29
N ILE A 89 -8.80 -3.42 -3.48
CA ILE A 89 -8.65 -4.77 -4.04
C ILE A 89 -7.17 -5.14 -4.19
N LYS A 90 -6.34 -4.24 -4.74
CA LYS A 90 -4.89 -4.45 -4.87
C LYS A 90 -4.23 -4.71 -3.52
N SER A 91 -4.59 -3.94 -2.49
CA SER A 91 -4.05 -4.10 -1.14
C SER A 91 -4.41 -5.46 -0.55
N LEU A 92 -5.66 -5.90 -0.71
CA LEU A 92 -6.10 -7.23 -0.30
C LEU A 92 -5.32 -8.34 -1.01
N LEU A 93 -5.23 -8.28 -2.34
CA LEU A 93 -4.49 -9.26 -3.14
C LEU A 93 -3.01 -9.31 -2.75
N GLN A 94 -2.40 -8.16 -2.50
CA GLN A 94 -1.00 -8.10 -2.06
C GLN A 94 -0.82 -8.78 -0.69
N LYS A 95 -1.71 -8.54 0.27
CA LYS A 95 -1.67 -9.19 1.59
C LYS A 95 -1.77 -10.71 1.46
N GLU A 96 -2.77 -11.20 0.73
CA GLU A 96 -2.96 -12.63 0.51
C GLU A 96 -1.75 -13.26 -0.19
N SER A 97 -1.20 -12.59 -1.20
CA SER A 97 -0.01 -13.06 -1.92
C SER A 97 1.21 -13.18 -1.00
N ILE A 98 1.43 -12.22 -0.10
CA ILE A 98 2.54 -12.26 0.87
C ILE A 98 2.35 -13.40 1.86
N ILE A 99 1.13 -13.61 2.38
CA ILE A 99 0.82 -14.70 3.33
C ILE A 99 1.07 -16.06 2.66
N ARG A 100 0.55 -16.24 1.45
CA ARG A 100 0.75 -17.47 0.70
C ARG A 100 2.24 -17.73 0.41
N TRP A 101 2.96 -16.72 -0.08
CA TRP A 101 4.38 -16.85 -0.37
C TRP A 101 5.20 -17.17 0.89
N GLN A 102 4.86 -16.55 2.03
CA GLN A 102 5.49 -16.87 3.30
C GLN A 102 5.26 -18.34 3.68
N LYS A 103 4.03 -18.85 3.57
CA LYS A 103 3.71 -20.25 3.88
C LYS A 103 4.47 -21.24 2.99
N GLU A 104 4.55 -20.96 1.70
CA GLU A 104 5.34 -21.77 0.76
C GLU A 104 6.83 -21.76 1.13
N ARG A 105 7.35 -20.61 1.55
CA ARG A 105 8.75 -20.44 1.96
C ARG A 105 9.06 -21.09 3.31
N ASP A 106 8.14 -21.06 4.25
CA ASP A 106 8.28 -21.72 5.56
C ASP A 106 8.39 -23.24 5.38
N ASN A 107 7.58 -23.81 4.48
CA ASN A 107 7.55 -25.25 4.22
C ASN A 107 8.61 -25.72 3.20
N GLY A 108 9.08 -24.86 2.30
CA GLY A 108 9.98 -25.25 1.20
C GLY A 108 11.46 -25.35 1.57
N GLU A 109 12.17 -26.36 1.05
CA GLU A 109 13.60 -26.58 1.35
C GLU A 109 14.58 -25.71 0.54
N THR A 110 14.10 -25.02 -0.50
CA THR A 110 14.95 -24.19 -1.36
C THR A 110 15.27 -22.86 -0.70
N GLY A 111 16.54 -22.43 -0.78
CA GLY A 111 16.95 -21.11 -0.29
C GLY A 111 16.94 -20.97 1.23
N ARG A 112 17.08 -22.07 1.99
CA ARG A 112 17.11 -22.06 3.47
C ARG A 112 18.17 -21.14 4.05
N SER A 113 19.31 -20.97 3.37
CA SER A 113 20.34 -20.01 3.78
C SER A 113 19.82 -18.56 3.77
N VAL A 114 18.98 -18.19 2.81
CA VAL A 114 18.32 -16.87 2.75
C VAL A 114 17.21 -16.78 3.79
N TYR A 115 16.44 -17.86 3.99
CA TYR A 115 15.39 -17.94 5.01
C TYR A 115 15.93 -17.73 6.43
N ASN A 116 17.06 -18.36 6.77
CA ASN A 116 17.65 -18.25 8.10
C ASN A 116 18.05 -16.81 8.48
N VAL A 117 18.24 -15.94 7.48
CA VAL A 117 18.55 -14.53 7.68
C VAL A 117 17.31 -13.66 7.59
N LEU A 118 16.54 -13.86 6.53
CA LEU A 118 15.33 -13.11 6.24
C LEU A 118 14.15 -14.05 6.37
N PRO A 119 13.74 -14.44 7.58
CA PRO A 119 12.66 -15.42 7.74
C PRO A 119 11.35 -14.88 7.19
N LYS A 120 11.11 -13.57 7.32
CA LYS A 120 9.94 -12.90 6.78
C LYS A 120 10.16 -12.41 5.35
N VAL A 121 9.19 -12.70 4.50
CA VAL A 121 9.02 -12.12 3.17
C VAL A 121 8.86 -10.61 3.30
N LYS A 122 9.60 -9.87 2.48
CA LYS A 122 9.50 -8.42 2.34
C LYS A 122 9.35 -8.08 0.87
N THR A 123 8.49 -7.11 0.56
CA THR A 123 8.31 -6.58 -0.79
C THR A 123 9.32 -5.48 -1.13
N THR A 124 10.03 -4.98 -0.13
CA THR A 124 11.10 -4.00 -0.29
C THR A 124 12.45 -4.68 -0.48
N LEU A 125 13.27 -4.11 -1.37
CA LEU A 125 14.64 -4.56 -1.56
C LEU A 125 15.45 -4.30 -0.28
N THR A 126 16.13 -5.33 0.20
CA THR A 126 17.08 -5.15 1.30
C THR A 126 18.38 -4.59 0.69
N PRO A 127 18.98 -3.52 1.25
CA PRO A 127 20.16 -2.86 0.68
C PRO A 127 21.44 -3.67 0.93
N TRP A 128 21.48 -4.89 0.40
CA TRP A 128 22.63 -5.77 0.51
C TRP A 128 23.61 -5.52 -0.64
N GLN A 129 24.88 -5.36 -0.28
CA GLN A 129 25.96 -5.32 -1.27
C GLN A 129 26.11 -6.70 -1.93
N ARG A 130 26.57 -6.71 -3.19
CA ARG A 130 26.76 -7.92 -4.00
C ARG A 130 27.49 -9.07 -3.28
N PRO A 131 28.59 -8.86 -2.52
CA PRO A 131 29.26 -9.94 -1.79
C PRO A 131 28.37 -10.58 -0.72
N LYS A 132 27.50 -9.79 -0.06
CA LYS A 132 26.56 -10.29 0.95
C LYS A 132 25.46 -11.14 0.30
N ILE A 133 24.93 -10.69 -0.83
CA ILE A 133 23.95 -11.45 -1.61
C ILE A 133 24.54 -12.80 -2.03
N MET A 134 25.75 -12.79 -2.60
CA MET A 134 26.49 -13.99 -3.01
C MET A 134 26.68 -14.97 -1.86
N PHE A 135 27.16 -14.47 -0.71
CA PHE A 135 27.35 -15.29 0.49
C PHE A 135 26.05 -15.96 0.96
N VAL A 136 24.98 -15.18 1.14
CA VAL A 136 23.72 -15.63 1.73
C VAL A 136 22.97 -16.58 0.82
N THR A 137 22.98 -16.32 -0.48
CA THR A 137 22.35 -17.20 -1.47
C THR A 137 23.23 -18.41 -1.80
N GLY A 138 24.51 -18.36 -1.43
CA GLY A 138 25.52 -19.32 -1.85
C GLY A 138 25.78 -19.28 -3.36
N HIS A 139 25.52 -18.14 -4.00
CA HIS A 139 25.88 -17.86 -5.39
C HIS A 139 27.28 -17.25 -5.47
N GLY A 140 28.01 -17.52 -6.54
CA GLY A 140 29.33 -16.95 -6.78
C GLY A 140 30.39 -18.01 -7.10
N PRO A 141 31.68 -17.72 -6.92
CA PRO A 141 32.76 -18.64 -7.30
C PRO A 141 32.93 -19.80 -6.29
N PHE A 142 31.83 -20.29 -5.72
CA PHE A 142 31.84 -21.40 -4.78
C PHE A 142 31.73 -22.72 -5.55
N PRO A 143 32.61 -23.71 -5.32
CA PRO A 143 32.53 -25.02 -5.93
C PRO A 143 31.15 -25.69 -5.86
N THR A 144 30.42 -25.53 -4.75
CA THR A 144 29.03 -26.04 -4.62
C THR A 144 28.05 -25.35 -5.57
N TYR A 145 28.25 -24.07 -5.86
CA TYR A 145 27.42 -23.33 -6.83
C TYR A 145 27.80 -23.68 -8.26
N LEU A 146 29.10 -23.69 -8.58
CA LEU A 146 29.60 -24.02 -9.91
C LEU A 146 29.25 -25.45 -10.32
N LYS A 147 29.24 -26.40 -9.39
CA LYS A 147 28.75 -27.77 -9.62
C LYS A 147 27.26 -27.80 -9.96
N ARG A 148 26.42 -27.03 -9.25
CA ARG A 148 24.99 -26.93 -9.53
C ARG A 148 24.70 -26.35 -10.93
N LEU A 149 25.59 -25.49 -11.44
CA LEU A 149 25.52 -24.94 -12.79
C LEU A 149 26.19 -25.83 -13.86
N ASN A 150 26.68 -27.01 -13.50
CA ASN A 150 27.45 -27.89 -14.40
C ASN A 150 28.72 -27.25 -15.01
N ILE A 151 29.25 -26.19 -14.39
CA ILE A 151 30.53 -25.55 -14.80
C ILE A 151 31.72 -26.34 -14.26
N ARG A 152 31.55 -27.02 -13.11
CA ARG A 152 32.59 -27.83 -12.47
C ARG A 152 32.06 -29.22 -12.16
N ASN A 153 32.94 -30.23 -12.23
CA ASN A 153 32.58 -31.63 -11.96
C ASN A 153 32.51 -32.00 -10.48
N SER A 154 33.11 -31.22 -9.58
CA SER A 154 33.14 -31.47 -8.13
C SER A 154 32.71 -30.25 -7.32
N HIS A 155 31.99 -30.51 -6.22
CA HIS A 155 31.63 -29.51 -5.22
C HIS A 155 32.73 -29.25 -4.17
N SER A 156 33.89 -29.92 -4.30
CA SER A 156 34.98 -29.83 -3.33
C SER A 156 35.97 -28.72 -3.66
N CYS A 157 36.54 -28.11 -2.64
CA CYS A 157 37.68 -27.21 -2.74
C CYS A 157 38.96 -28.00 -3.08
N GLY A 158 40.01 -27.31 -3.54
CA GLY A 158 41.33 -27.91 -3.78
C GLY A 158 41.96 -28.54 -2.53
N CYS A 159 41.52 -28.14 -1.34
CA CYS A 159 41.94 -28.76 -0.07
C CYS A 159 41.10 -29.99 0.34
N GLY A 160 40.21 -30.49 -0.53
CA GLY A 160 39.38 -31.68 -0.27
C GLY A 160 38.04 -31.43 0.45
N ASN A 161 37.89 -30.31 1.17
CA ASN A 161 36.65 -29.97 1.90
C ASN A 161 35.53 -29.46 0.97
N LEU A 162 34.29 -29.43 1.47
CA LEU A 162 33.14 -28.89 0.74
C LEU A 162 33.31 -27.38 0.45
N GLY A 163 33.34 -26.99 -0.83
CA GLY A 163 33.56 -25.61 -1.26
C GLY A 163 32.28 -24.76 -1.21
N ASN A 164 31.66 -24.63 -0.04
CA ASN A 164 30.50 -23.77 0.18
C ASN A 164 30.93 -22.37 0.69
N PRO A 165 30.03 -21.38 0.81
CA PRO A 165 30.39 -20.05 1.28
C PRO A 165 31.03 -20.00 2.67
N LEU A 166 30.70 -20.96 3.56
CA LEU A 166 31.25 -21.05 4.91
C LEU A 166 32.70 -21.55 4.93
N HIS A 167 33.16 -22.20 3.85
CA HIS A 167 34.50 -22.74 3.73
C HIS A 167 35.58 -21.66 3.49
N TYR A 168 35.23 -20.50 2.94
CA TYR A 168 36.19 -19.47 2.54
C TYR A 168 36.42 -18.39 3.63
N PRO A 169 37.68 -18.01 3.94
CA PRO A 169 38.02 -17.02 4.99
C PRO A 169 38.10 -15.55 4.46
N PRO A 170 38.74 -14.62 5.19
CA PRO A 170 38.17 -13.64 6.13
C PRO A 170 37.16 -12.63 5.56
N TYR A 171 37.16 -12.36 4.25
CA TYR A 171 36.26 -11.39 3.61
C TYR A 171 34.79 -11.79 3.81
N PHE A 172 34.49 -13.09 3.70
CA PHE A 172 33.16 -13.63 3.95
C PHE A 172 32.84 -13.81 5.44
N LEU A 173 33.85 -14.02 6.30
CA LEU A 173 33.71 -14.05 7.75
C LEU A 173 33.41 -12.66 8.34
N GLN A 174 34.02 -11.59 7.82
CA GLN A 174 33.70 -10.21 8.18
C GLN A 174 32.24 -9.91 7.83
N ILE A 175 31.80 -10.32 6.63
CA ILE A 175 30.40 -10.24 6.21
C ILE A 175 29.50 -11.03 7.16
N ALA A 176 29.82 -12.29 7.45
CA ALA A 176 29.06 -13.14 8.37
C ALA A 176 28.97 -12.53 9.78
N ARG A 177 30.08 -12.01 10.33
CA ARG A 177 30.13 -11.35 11.64
C ARG A 177 29.30 -10.07 11.68
N THR A 178 29.40 -9.23 10.65
CA THR A 178 28.61 -7.98 10.57
C THR A 178 27.13 -8.30 10.48
N PHE A 179 26.80 -9.30 9.67
CA PHE A 179 25.44 -9.67 9.33
C PHE A 179 24.71 -10.38 10.47
N LEU A 180 25.34 -11.36 11.12
CA LEU A 180 24.80 -12.04 12.30
C LEU A 180 24.58 -11.06 13.47
N ARG A 181 25.45 -10.06 13.64
CA ARG A 181 25.29 -9.02 14.68
C ARG A 181 24.12 -8.07 14.42
N THR A 182 23.81 -7.76 13.16
CA THR A 182 22.69 -6.85 12.80
C THR A 182 21.33 -7.51 12.72
N TYR A 183 21.25 -8.84 12.54
CA TYR A 183 19.98 -9.54 12.29
C TYR A 183 19.49 -10.44 13.45
N HIS A 184 20.34 -10.74 14.43
CA HIS A 184 19.95 -11.46 15.66
C HIS A 184 19.66 -10.55 16.87
N ARG A 185 19.54 -9.24 16.67
CA ARG A 185 18.91 -8.30 17.62
C ARG A 185 17.51 -7.97 17.12
#